data_AF-A0A3E0UFI1-F1
#
_entry.id   AF-A0A3E0UFI1-F1
#
_cell.length_a   1.000
_cell.length_b   1.000
_cell.length_c   1.000
_cell.angle_alpha   90.00
_cell.angle_beta   90.00
_cell.angle_gamma   90.00
#
_symmetry.space_group_name_H-M   'P 1'
#
loop_
_entity.id
_entity.type
_entity.pdbx_description
1 polymer ?
#
loop_
_entity_poly.entity_id
_entity_poly.type
_entity_poly.pdbx_seq_one_letter_code
_entity_poly.pdbx_strand_id
1 'polypeptide(L)'
;MESLRELLAVLCFVAGCVLAASLVTAEFSWSLLFVSVVLFVCAYWCWPSKRRGKRDGDHVVLDVIEVFIEFPVDFAVWFFRLVGRILGGFFGGKGDGIDIDV
;
A
#
# COMPACT_ATOMS: atom_id res chain seq x y z
N MET A 1 -19.25 -4.37 13.37
CA MET A 1 -18.96 -4.50 11.92
C MET A 1 -17.47 -4.32 11.62
N GLU A 2 -16.65 -3.71 12.50
CA GLU A 2 -15.20 -3.59 12.27
C GLU A 2 -14.49 -4.94 12.18
N SER A 3 -14.78 -5.91 13.04
CA SER A 3 -14.06 -7.20 13.04
C SER A 3 -14.17 -7.96 11.72
N LEU A 4 -15.30 -7.84 11.00
CA LEU A 4 -15.45 -8.42 9.67
C LEU A 4 -14.54 -7.71 8.64
N ARG A 5 -14.43 -6.38 8.74
CA ARG A 5 -13.58 -5.57 7.86
C ARG A 5 -12.09 -5.82 8.14
N GLU A 6 -11.71 -5.95 9.41
CA GLU A 6 -10.36 -6.34 9.83
C GLU A 6 -10.00 -7.71 9.26
N LEU A 7 -10.88 -8.71 9.44
CA LEU A 7 -10.68 -10.05 8.89
C LEU A 7 -10.53 -10.01 7.36
N LEU A 8 -11.42 -9.30 6.67
CA LEU A 8 -11.38 -9.21 5.21
C LEU A 8 -10.10 -8.51 4.72
N ALA A 9 -9.67 -7.44 5.40
CA ALA A 9 -8.43 -6.76 5.08
C ALA A 9 -7.20 -7.67 5.26
N VAL A 10 -7.13 -8.43 6.35
CA VAL A 10 -6.03 -9.39 6.58
C VAL A 10 -6.05 -10.49 5.53
N LEU A 11 -7.22 -11.04 5.18
CA LEU A 11 -7.33 -12.07 4.14
C LEU A 11 -6.89 -11.54 2.78
N CYS A 12 -7.29 -10.32 2.39
CA CYS A 12 -6.82 -9.68 1.17
C CYS A 12 -5.30 -9.47 1.19
N PHE A 13 -4.75 -9.02 2.32
CA PHE A 13 -3.31 -8.81 2.47
C PHE A 13 -2.53 -10.11 2.30
N VAL A 14 -2.92 -11.17 3.01
CA VAL A 14 -2.27 -12.49 2.93
C VAL A 14 -2.36 -13.06 1.52
N ALA A 15 -3.53 -12.98 0.87
CA ALA A 15 -3.71 -13.42 -0.51
C ALA A 15 -2.81 -12.62 -1.48
N GLY A 16 -2.71 -11.30 -1.29
CA GLY A 16 -1.80 -10.42 -2.03
C GLY A 16 -0.34 -10.85 -1.88
N CYS A 17 0.11 -11.13 -0.65
CA CYS A 17 1.46 -11.63 -0.37
C CYS A 17 1.74 -12.98 -1.05
N VAL A 18 0.80 -13.92 -1.01
CA VAL A 18 0.96 -15.23 -1.66
C VAL A 18 1.10 -15.08 -3.17
N LEU A 19 0.25 -14.25 -3.79
CA LEU A 19 0.35 -13.98 -5.23
C LEU A 19 1.65 -13.26 -5.58
N ALA A 20 2.06 -12.28 -4.77
CA ALA A 20 3.34 -11.59 -4.97
C ALA A 20 4.54 -12.54 -4.85
N ALA A 21 4.52 -13.48 -3.89
CA ALA A 21 5.55 -14.50 -3.75
C ALA A 21 5.55 -15.48 -4.94
N SER A 22 4.37 -15.82 -5.49
CA SER A 22 4.26 -16.68 -6.66
C SER A 22 4.92 -16.08 -7.90
N LEU A 23 4.92 -14.74 -8.05
CA LEU A 23 5.59 -14.06 -9.17
C LEU A 23 7.11 -14.22 -9.16
N VAL A 24 7.71 -14.49 -7.99
CA VAL A 24 9.16 -14.66 -7.82
C VAL A 24 9.55 -16.14 -7.84
N THR A 25 8.65 -17.02 -7.37
CA THR A 25 8.92 -18.46 -7.23
C THR A 25 8.43 -19.31 -8.40
N ALA A 26 7.49 -18.79 -9.20
CA ALA A 26 6.93 -19.41 -10.40
C ALA A 26 7.11 -18.50 -11.63
N GLU A 27 6.43 -18.82 -12.73
CA GLU A 27 6.46 -18.00 -13.94
C GLU A 27 5.82 -16.62 -13.70
N PHE A 28 6.54 -15.58 -14.10
CA PHE A 28 6.08 -14.21 -13.97
C PHE A 28 4.87 -13.95 -14.87
N SER A 29 3.80 -13.41 -14.29
CA SER A 29 2.57 -13.05 -15.00
C SER A 29 2.11 -11.65 -14.63
N TRP A 30 1.98 -10.79 -15.64
CA TRP A 30 1.45 -9.42 -15.48
C TRP A 30 0.05 -9.40 -14.86
N SER A 31 -0.78 -10.40 -15.17
CA SER A 31 -2.12 -10.53 -14.60
C SER A 31 -2.06 -10.81 -13.10
N LEU A 32 -1.17 -11.71 -12.66
CA LEU A 32 -0.99 -12.01 -11.24
C LEU A 32 -0.40 -10.81 -10.47
N LEU A 33 0.51 -10.07 -11.10
CA LEU A 33 1.01 -8.81 -10.55
C LEU A 33 -0.12 -7.82 -10.32
N PHE A 34 -0.95 -7.57 -11.34
CA PHE A 34 -2.08 -6.66 -11.21
C PHE A 34 -3.05 -7.07 -10.11
N VAL A 35 -3.42 -8.36 -10.04
CA VAL A 35 -4.32 -8.88 -8.99
C VAL A 35 -3.70 -8.72 -7.60
N SER A 36 -2.39 -8.98 -7.45
CA SER A 36 -1.71 -8.81 -6.16
C SER A 36 -1.76 -7.34 -5.68
N VAL A 37 -1.54 -6.39 -6.58
CA VAL A 37 -1.63 -4.95 -6.30
C VAL A 37 -3.05 -4.56 -5.89
N VAL A 38 -4.06 -5.01 -6.64
CA VAL A 38 -5.47 -4.75 -6.31
C VAL A 38 -5.81 -5.29 -4.91
N LEU A 39 -5.32 -6.48 -4.54
CA LEU A 39 -5.55 -7.04 -3.21
C LEU A 39 -4.90 -6.20 -2.10
N PHE A 40 -3.70 -5.66 -2.30
CA PHE A 40 -3.09 -4.75 -1.34
C PHE A 40 -3.89 -3.45 -1.18
N VAL A 41 -4.40 -2.89 -2.28
CA VAL A 41 -5.28 -1.69 -2.23
C VAL A 41 -6.59 -2.00 -1.50
N CYS A 42 -7.21 -3.15 -1.78
CA CYS A 42 -8.41 -3.61 -1.07
C CYS A 42 -8.15 -3.78 0.43
N ALA A 43 -7.04 -4.43 0.81
CA ALA A 43 -6.65 -4.59 2.20
C ALA A 43 -6.52 -3.22 2.90
N TYR A 44 -5.82 -2.28 2.25
CA TYR A 44 -5.65 -0.92 2.76
C TYR A 44 -6.97 -0.17 2.94
N TRP A 45 -7.91 -0.27 1.99
CA TRP A 45 -9.22 0.39 2.09
C TRP A 45 -10.16 -0.25 3.11
N CYS A 46 -10.14 -1.58 3.21
CA CYS A 46 -11.00 -2.29 4.16
C CYS A 46 -10.58 -2.03 5.60
N TRP A 47 -9.27 -1.93 5.87
CA TRP A 47 -8.70 -1.78 7.21
C TRP A 47 -9.22 -0.52 7.95
N PRO A 48 -9.76 -0.66 9.17
CA PRO A 48 -10.17 0.48 10.00
C PRO A 48 -8.94 1.12 10.71
N SER A 49 -8.12 1.81 9.92
CA SER A 49 -6.89 2.48 10.39
C SER A 49 -7.16 3.53 11.47
N LYS A 50 -6.32 3.54 12.52
CA LYS A 50 -6.28 4.59 13.56
C LYS A 50 -5.95 5.94 12.95
N ARG A 51 -5.02 5.99 11.97
CA ARG A 51 -4.65 7.23 11.26
C ARG A 51 -5.84 7.90 10.56
N ARG A 52 -6.89 7.13 10.28
CA ARG A 52 -8.13 7.61 9.65
C ARG A 52 -9.26 7.91 10.66
N GLY A 53 -8.98 7.87 11.96
CA GLY A 53 -9.95 8.12 13.03
C GLY A 53 -11.06 7.06 13.12
N LYS A 54 -10.82 5.84 12.59
CA LYS A 54 -11.83 4.77 12.50
C LYS A 54 -11.72 3.71 13.59
N ARG A 55 -10.84 3.88 14.58
CA ARG A 55 -10.64 2.93 15.68
C ARG A 55 -10.25 3.67 16.96
N ASP A 56 -11.04 3.47 18.01
CA ASP A 56 -10.73 3.88 19.38
C ASP A 56 -10.22 2.66 20.15
N GLY A 57 -9.04 2.77 20.78
CA GLY A 57 -8.48 1.72 21.63
C GLY A 57 -7.03 1.34 21.30
N ASP A 58 -6.24 1.15 22.35
CA ASP A 58 -4.82 0.83 22.24
C ASP A 58 -4.59 -0.68 22.20
N HIS A 59 -4.67 -1.24 20.98
CA HIS A 59 -4.45 -2.66 20.72
C HIS A 59 -3.16 -2.85 19.92
N VAL A 60 -2.07 -3.18 20.62
CA VAL A 60 -0.73 -3.35 20.03
C VAL A 60 -0.72 -4.30 18.83
N VAL A 61 -1.48 -5.40 18.89
CA VAL A 61 -1.55 -6.38 17.78
C VAL A 61 -2.15 -5.76 16.52
N LEU A 62 -3.25 -5.02 16.65
CA LEU A 62 -3.90 -4.35 15.53
C LEU A 62 -3.02 -3.22 14.99
N ASP A 63 -2.27 -2.53 15.84
CA ASP A 63 -1.33 -1.48 15.42
C ASP A 63 -0.19 -2.05 14.57
N VAL A 64 0.34 -3.21 14.95
CA VAL A 64 1.36 -3.91 14.15
C VAL A 64 0.81 -4.33 12.79
N ILE A 65 -0.40 -4.91 12.75
CA ILE A 65 -1.05 -5.31 11.50
C ILE A 65 -1.33 -4.09 10.60
N GLU A 66 -1.74 -2.96 11.19
CA GLU A 66 -1.94 -1.70 10.48
C GLU A 66 -0.66 -1.27 9.73
N VAL A 67 0.50 -1.32 10.39
CA VAL A 67 1.79 -1.02 9.75
C VAL A 67 2.06 -1.93 8.55
N PHE A 68 1.80 -3.24 8.68
CA PHE A 68 2.00 -4.18 7.57
C PHE A 68 1.05 -3.94 6.40
N ILE A 69 -0.21 -3.59 6.67
CA ILE A 69 -1.21 -3.32 5.62
C ILE A 69 -0.94 -1.99 4.91
N GLU A 70 -0.48 -0.97 5.64
CA GLU A 70 -0.16 0.35 5.08
C GLU A 70 1.17 0.33 4.31
N PHE A 71 2.14 -0.51 4.71
CA PHE A 71 3.48 -0.55 4.12
C PHE A 71 3.52 -0.71 2.59
N PRO A 72 2.80 -1.65 1.94
CA PRO A 72 2.83 -1.79 0.48
C PRO A 72 2.40 -0.52 -0.27
N VAL A 73 1.39 0.17 0.26
CA VAL A 73 0.85 1.39 -0.35
C VAL A 73 1.81 2.56 -0.12
N ASP A 74 2.27 2.74 1.11
CA ASP A 74 3.23 3.78 1.46
C ASP A 74 4.54 3.62 0.68
N PHE A 75 5.02 2.38 0.54
CA PHE A 75 6.19 2.05 -0.27
C PHE A 75 5.97 2.38 -1.75
N ALA A 76 4.83 2.01 -2.32
CA ALA A 76 4.50 2.34 -3.71
C ALA A 76 4.44 3.86 -3.93
N VAL A 77 3.77 4.61 -3.05
CA VAL A 77 3.69 6.07 -3.12
C VAL A 77 5.06 6.72 -3.01
N TRP A 78 5.88 6.28 -2.05
CA TRP A 78 7.24 6.76 -1.88
C TRP A 78 8.10 6.47 -3.13
N PHE A 79 7.98 5.26 -3.69
CA PHE A 79 8.68 4.86 -4.90
C PHE A 79 8.29 5.73 -6.10
N PHE A 80 6.99 5.92 -6.37
CA PHE A 80 6.53 6.76 -7.47
C PHE A 80 6.92 8.23 -7.29
N ARG A 81 6.91 8.76 -6.06
CA ARG A 81 7.41 10.11 -5.76
C ARG A 81 8.91 10.23 -6.06
N LEU A 82 9.70 9.22 -5.71
CA LEU A 82 11.14 9.19 -5.99
C LEU A 82 11.40 9.16 -7.50
N VAL A 83 10.72 8.26 -8.22
CA VAL A 83 10.84 8.15 -9.67
C VAL A 83 10.41 9.45 -10.35
N GLY A 84 9.29 10.04 -9.95
CA GLY A 84 8.81 11.31 -10.48
C GLY A 84 9.77 12.47 -10.24
N ARG A 85 10.44 12.52 -9.08
CA ARG A 85 11.46 13.52 -8.78
C ARG A 85 12.72 13.35 -9.63
N ILE A 86 13.18 12.12 -9.82
CA ILE A 86 14.35 11.82 -10.66
C ILE A 86 14.05 12.16 -12.12
N LEU A 87 12.92 11.69 -12.65
CA LEU A 87 12.51 11.99 -14.03
C LEU A 87 12.24 13.48 -14.24
N GLY A 88 11.58 14.15 -13.28
CA GLY A 88 11.37 15.59 -13.31
C GLY A 88 12.67 16.39 -13.26
N GLY A 89 13.65 15.96 -12.48
CA GLY A 89 14.99 16.58 -12.45
C GLY A 89 15.82 16.31 -13.71
N PHE A 90 15.61 15.17 -14.39
CA PHE A 90 16.37 14.79 -15.58
C PHE A 90 15.78 15.36 -16.88
N PHE A 91 14.44 15.45 -16.98
CA PHE A 91 13.72 16.00 -18.15
C PHE A 91 13.28 17.47 -17.97
N GLY A 92 13.21 17.98 -16.75
CA GLY A 92 12.76 19.33 -16.41
C GLY A 92 13.92 20.28 -16.14
N GLY A 93 14.62 20.68 -17.20
CA GLY A 93 15.51 21.83 -17.13
C GLY A 93 14.73 23.12 -16.87
N LYS A 94 14.83 23.63 -15.64
CA LYS A 94 14.71 25.05 -15.25
C LYS A 94 13.29 25.65 -15.16
N GLY A 95 12.87 25.89 -13.92
CA GLY A 95 11.90 26.91 -13.51
C GLY A 95 10.46 26.43 -13.40
N ASP A 96 10.02 25.99 -12.22
CA ASP A 96 9.34 26.85 -11.25
C ASP A 96 9.01 26.02 -10.01
N GLY A 97 8.93 26.66 -8.85
CA GLY A 97 8.70 25.99 -7.56
C GLY A 97 7.42 25.17 -7.56
N ILE A 98 7.54 23.85 -7.36
CA ILE A 98 6.39 23.07 -6.91
C ILE A 98 6.35 23.22 -5.39
N ASP A 99 5.65 24.26 -4.94
CA ASP A 99 5.15 24.35 -3.58
C ASP A 99 4.13 23.22 -3.39
N ILE A 100 4.60 22.10 -2.82
CA ILE A 100 3.72 21.05 -2.33
C ILE A 100 3.35 21.45 -0.90
N ASP A 101 2.30 22.26 -0.77
CA ASP A 101 1.62 22.48 0.51
C ASP A 101 0.98 21.15 0.95
N VAL A 102 1.44 20.64 2.11
CA VAL A 102 0.88 19.50 2.86
C VAL A 102 0.45 20.00 4.23
#